data_AF-A0A955R8E1-F1
#
_entry.id   AF-A0A955R8E1-F1
#
_cell.length_a   1.000
_cell.length_b   1.000
_cell.length_c   1.000
_cell.angle_alpha   90.00
_cell.angle_beta   90.00
_cell.angle_gamma   90.00
#
_symmetry.space_group_name_H-M   'P 1'
#
loop_
_entity.id
_entity.type
_entity.pdbx_description
1 polymer ?
#
loop_
_entity_poly.entity_id
_entity_poly.type
_entity_poly.pdbx_seq_one_letter_code
_entity_poly.pdbx_strand_id
1 'polypeptide(L)'
;MRPLIWVCVVSLSVGCVSKSKYAELETKYEQCRTKLGKARDRTGPPAWIQQLQPLVDRGVLEVEDVDGRTVIGMSSEVLFRSGSADLSPDGRQTVAELAKILARQTDADWQVEGHTDDQPIRK
;
A
#
# COMPACT_ATOMS: atom_id res chain seq x y z
N MET A 1 53.33 52.57 -0.70
CA MET A 1 53.99 51.26 -0.56
C MET A 1 52.96 50.28 -0.01
N ARG A 2 52.56 49.26 -0.80
CA ARG A 2 51.91 48.01 -0.32
C ARG A 2 52.94 46.90 -0.52
N PRO A 3 52.93 45.81 0.26
CA PRO A 3 52.16 44.65 -0.23
C PRO A 3 51.53 43.76 0.86
N LEU A 4 50.47 43.05 0.42
CA LEU A 4 50.11 41.64 0.71
C LEU A 4 50.19 41.14 2.17
N ILE A 5 49.11 40.62 2.75
CA ILE A 5 48.60 39.22 2.65
C ILE A 5 47.15 39.31 3.22
N TRP A 6 46.02 39.21 2.51
CA TRP A 6 45.44 38.09 1.73
C TRP A 6 45.53 36.77 2.50
N VAL A 7 44.58 36.39 3.35
CA VAL A 7 43.42 35.56 2.98
C VAL A 7 42.30 35.72 4.03
N CYS A 8 41.16 36.28 3.64
CA CYS A 8 39.86 36.01 4.27
C CYS A 8 38.83 35.52 3.23
N VAL A 9 39.29 35.06 2.06
CA VAL A 9 38.42 34.65 0.96
C VAL A 9 38.41 33.13 0.85
N VAL A 10 37.68 32.49 1.76
CA VAL A 10 36.89 31.32 1.39
C VAL A 10 35.46 31.68 1.76
N SER A 11 34.85 32.48 0.89
CA SER A 11 33.41 32.69 0.88
C SER A 11 32.75 31.32 0.79
N LEU A 12 32.00 31.00 1.84
CA LEU A 12 31.09 29.86 1.93
C LEU A 12 30.18 29.84 0.71
N SER A 13 30.52 29.02 -0.28
CA SER A 13 29.60 28.58 -1.33
C SER A 13 29.03 27.21 -0.97
N VAL A 14 28.56 27.07 0.28
CA VAL A 14 27.59 26.02 0.59
C VAL A 14 26.25 26.58 0.13
N GLY A 15 25.73 26.05 -0.97
CA GLY A 15 24.45 26.44 -1.54
C GLY A 15 23.34 26.27 -0.50
N CYS A 16 23.06 27.33 0.25
CA CYS A 16 21.89 27.42 1.11
C CYS A 16 20.68 27.57 0.19
N VAL A 17 20.02 26.44 -0.12
CA VAL A 17 18.62 26.49 -0.50
C VAL A 17 17.92 27.31 0.59
N SER A 18 17.27 28.41 0.20
CA SER A 18 16.68 29.36 1.12
C SER A 18 15.77 28.67 2.13
N LYS A 19 15.87 29.02 3.43
CA LYS A 19 14.93 28.58 4.48
C LYS A 19 13.47 28.80 4.08
N SER A 20 13.17 29.82 3.26
CA SER A 20 11.81 30.07 2.74
C SER A 20 11.33 28.97 1.78
N LYS A 21 12.23 28.38 0.98
CA LYS A 21 11.89 27.28 0.07
C LYS A 21 11.53 26.01 0.83
N TYR A 22 12.20 25.73 1.96
CA TYR A 22 11.85 24.61 2.82
C TYR A 22 10.48 24.81 3.50
N ALA A 23 10.20 26.01 4.01
CA ALA A 23 8.91 26.33 4.63
C ALA A 23 7.74 26.25 3.60
N GLU A 24 7.96 26.75 2.39
CA GLU A 24 6.98 26.63 1.30
C GLU A 24 6.77 25.17 0.88
N LEU A 25 7.85 24.37 0.82
CA LEU A 25 7.79 22.96 0.46
C LEU A 25 7.02 22.15 1.51
N GLU A 26 7.26 22.38 2.80
CA GLU A 26 6.53 21.75 3.90
C GLU A 26 5.03 22.07 3.81
N THR A 27 4.71 23.35 3.57
CA THR A 27 3.31 23.79 3.39
C THR A 27 2.67 23.11 2.18
N LYS A 28 3.40 22.94 1.08
CA LYS A 28 2.92 22.21 -0.11
C LYS A 28 2.70 20.72 0.19
N TYR A 29 3.57 20.06 0.94
CA TYR A 29 3.39 18.67 1.36
C TYR A 29 2.14 18.51 2.22
N GLU A 30 1.95 19.37 3.22
CA GLU A 30 0.78 19.32 4.09
C GLU A 30 -0.53 19.64 3.35
N GLN A 31 -0.50 20.60 2.42
CA GLN A 31 -1.65 20.86 1.55
C GLN A 31 -1.96 19.69 0.62
N CYS A 32 -0.93 19.03 0.06
CA CYS A 32 -1.13 17.88 -0.80
C CYS A 32 -1.70 16.70 0.00
N ARG A 33 -1.12 16.42 1.18
CA ARG A 33 -1.58 15.39 2.11
C ARG A 33 -3.04 15.58 2.51
N THR A 34 -3.43 16.79 2.89
CA THR A 34 -4.81 17.10 3.29
C THR A 34 -5.80 17.06 2.12
N LYS A 35 -5.39 17.48 0.92
CA LYS A 35 -6.20 17.35 -0.30
C LYS A 35 -6.39 15.89 -0.71
N LEU A 36 -5.33 15.08 -0.66
CA LEU A 36 -5.38 13.64 -0.91
C LEU A 36 -6.29 12.94 0.11
N GLY A 37 -6.15 13.24 1.40
CA GLY A 37 -7.01 12.68 2.45
C GLY A 37 -8.50 12.98 2.24
N LYS A 38 -8.86 14.23 1.91
CA LYS A 38 -10.24 14.63 1.64
C LYS A 38 -10.81 14.06 0.33
N ALA A 39 -9.95 13.79 -0.66
CA ALA A 39 -10.35 13.12 -1.89
C ALA A 39 -10.55 11.61 -1.67
N ARG A 40 -9.71 10.98 -0.84
CA ARG A 40 -9.77 9.57 -0.45
C ARG A 40 -11.02 9.23 0.38
N ASP A 41 -11.38 10.10 1.32
CA ASP A 41 -12.51 9.89 2.25
C ASP A 41 -13.91 9.90 1.60
N ARG A 42 -13.99 10.18 0.29
CA ARG A 42 -15.27 10.25 -0.43
C ARG A 42 -15.86 8.88 -0.77
N THR A 43 -15.09 7.81 -0.68
CA THR A 43 -15.54 6.45 -1.01
C THR A 43 -14.98 5.48 0.03
N GLY A 44 -15.72 5.28 1.11
CA GLY A 44 -15.42 4.23 2.08
C GLY A 44 -15.63 2.82 1.49
N PRO A 45 -15.20 1.77 2.19
CA PRO A 45 -15.41 0.39 1.76
C PRO A 45 -16.90 0.10 1.51
N PRO A 46 -17.24 -0.71 0.50
CA PRO A 46 -18.62 -1.00 0.20
C PRO A 46 -19.29 -1.80 1.33
N ALA A 47 -20.59 -1.60 1.52
CA ALA A 47 -21.34 -2.17 2.66
C ALA A 47 -21.27 -3.70 2.73
N TRP A 48 -21.10 -4.39 1.59
CA TRP A 48 -21.02 -5.85 1.54
C TRP A 48 -19.78 -6.42 2.22
N ILE A 49 -18.74 -5.61 2.48
CA ILE A 49 -17.52 -6.03 3.20
C ILE A 49 -17.84 -6.53 4.61
N GLN A 50 -18.96 -6.11 5.22
CA GLN A 50 -19.42 -6.64 6.50
C GLN A 50 -19.67 -8.16 6.47
N GLN A 51 -20.00 -8.72 5.29
CA GLN A 51 -20.19 -10.16 5.13
C GLN A 51 -18.89 -10.95 5.23
N LEU A 52 -17.73 -10.29 5.06
CA LEU A 52 -16.41 -10.91 5.20
C LEU A 52 -15.92 -10.95 6.65
N GLN A 53 -16.55 -10.21 7.58
CA GLN A 53 -16.08 -10.13 8.96
C GLN A 53 -15.88 -11.49 9.64
N PRO A 54 -16.77 -12.50 9.49
CA PRO A 54 -16.51 -13.81 10.08
C PRO A 54 -15.23 -14.48 9.57
N LEU A 55 -14.80 -14.18 8.35
CA LEU A 55 -13.57 -14.71 7.75
C LEU A 55 -12.34 -13.94 8.23
N VAL A 56 -12.49 -12.64 8.45
CA VAL A 56 -11.47 -11.76 9.04
C VAL A 56 -11.24 -12.13 10.51
N ASP A 57 -12.30 -12.35 11.28
CA ASP A 57 -12.23 -12.77 12.69
C ASP A 57 -11.53 -14.12 12.86
N ARG A 58 -11.63 -15.01 11.87
CA ARG A 58 -10.88 -16.29 11.85
C ARG A 58 -9.41 -16.12 11.46
N GLY A 59 -8.96 -14.92 11.09
CA GLY A 59 -7.61 -14.66 10.59
C GLY A 59 -7.33 -15.25 9.21
N VAL A 60 -8.40 -15.57 8.46
CA VAL A 60 -8.27 -16.19 7.13
C VAL A 60 -8.15 -15.14 6.03
N LEU A 61 -8.81 -13.99 6.24
CA LEU A 61 -8.81 -12.85 5.33
C LEU A 61 -8.33 -11.59 6.06
N GLU A 62 -7.67 -10.73 5.30
CA GLU A 62 -7.43 -9.33 5.68
C GLU A 62 -8.09 -8.43 4.66
N VAL A 63 -8.67 -7.32 5.09
CA VAL A 63 -9.36 -6.37 4.21
C VAL A 63 -8.80 -4.98 4.42
N GLU A 64 -8.32 -4.37 3.35
CA GLU A 64 -7.77 -3.03 3.34
C GLU A 64 -8.43 -2.17 2.25
N ASP A 65 -8.51 -0.86 2.49
CA ASP A 65 -8.91 0.12 1.48
C ASP A 65 -7.70 0.89 0.98
N VAL A 66 -7.35 0.64 -0.28
CA VAL A 66 -6.18 1.19 -0.95
C VAL A 66 -6.65 1.98 -2.17
N ASP A 67 -6.52 3.31 -2.10
CA ASP A 67 -6.85 4.23 -3.19
C ASP A 67 -8.26 4.03 -3.80
N GLY A 68 -9.24 3.77 -2.93
CA GLY A 68 -10.64 3.53 -3.33
C GLY A 68 -10.89 2.14 -3.91
N ARG A 69 -9.92 1.23 -3.81
CA ARG A 69 -10.06 -0.20 -4.11
C ARG A 69 -10.03 -0.98 -2.81
N THR A 70 -11.01 -1.85 -2.63
CA THR A 70 -10.96 -2.80 -1.52
C THR A 70 -10.06 -3.97 -1.90
N VAL A 71 -8.97 -4.12 -1.17
CA VAL A 71 -8.00 -5.21 -1.30
C VAL A 71 -8.34 -6.27 -0.27
N ILE A 72 -8.47 -7.51 -0.73
CA ILE A 72 -8.73 -8.67 0.12
C ILE A 72 -7.48 -9.56 0.09
N GLY A 73 -6.75 -9.58 1.19
CA GLY A 73 -5.60 -10.44 1.40
C GLY A 73 -6.03 -11.81 1.93
N MET A 74 -5.34 -12.86 1.48
CA MET A 74 -5.50 -14.23 1.99
C MET A 74 -4.14 -14.80 2.35
N SER A 75 -4.04 -15.52 3.47
CA SER A 75 -2.79 -16.16 3.87
C SER A 75 -2.40 -17.30 2.90
N SER A 76 -1.19 -17.22 2.35
CA SER A 76 -0.63 -18.25 1.47
C SER A 76 -0.52 -19.61 2.15
N GLU A 77 -0.25 -19.66 3.45
CA GLU A 77 -0.13 -20.91 4.23
C GLU A 77 -1.45 -21.68 4.32
N VAL A 78 -2.57 -20.96 4.33
CA VAL A 78 -3.91 -21.57 4.34
C VAL A 78 -4.27 -22.09 2.96
N LEU A 79 -3.90 -21.34 1.91
CA LEU A 79 -4.29 -21.62 0.55
C LEU A 79 -3.45 -22.70 -0.12
N PHE A 80 -2.14 -22.73 0.11
CA PHE A 80 -1.20 -23.51 -0.67
C PHE A 80 -0.27 -24.34 0.22
N ARG A 81 0.21 -25.46 -0.32
CA ARG A 81 1.36 -26.15 0.26
C ARG A 81 2.65 -25.46 -0.18
N SER A 82 3.71 -25.56 0.61
CA SER A 82 5.02 -25.01 0.26
C SER A 82 5.46 -25.46 -1.15
N GLY A 83 5.85 -24.49 -1.98
CA GLY A 83 6.32 -24.72 -3.35
C GLY A 83 5.26 -25.19 -4.35
N SER A 84 3.96 -25.10 -4.01
CA SER A 84 2.86 -25.53 -4.86
C SER A 84 1.91 -24.37 -5.18
N ALA A 85 1.39 -24.33 -6.40
CA ALA A 85 0.30 -23.44 -6.80
C ALA A 85 -1.08 -24.14 -6.70
N ASP A 86 -1.11 -25.42 -6.33
CA ASP A 86 -2.36 -26.14 -6.14
C ASP A 86 -2.97 -25.77 -4.79
N LEU A 87 -4.24 -25.37 -4.81
CA LEU A 87 -4.97 -25.11 -3.59
C LEU A 87 -5.01 -26.36 -2.70
N SER A 88 -4.82 -26.16 -1.41
CA SER A 88 -5.09 -27.17 -0.38
C SER A 88 -6.60 -27.49 -0.33
N PRO A 89 -7.02 -28.64 0.23
CA PRO A 89 -8.44 -28.93 0.43
C PRO A 89 -9.18 -27.80 1.19
N ASP A 90 -8.56 -27.30 2.27
CA ASP A 90 -9.12 -26.22 3.10
C ASP A 90 -9.09 -24.88 2.37
N GLY A 91 -8.02 -24.62 1.60
CA GLY A 91 -7.90 -23.45 0.74
C GLY A 91 -8.99 -23.40 -0.33
N ARG A 92 -9.30 -24.54 -0.96
CA ARG A 92 -10.43 -24.64 -1.90
C ARG A 92 -11.76 -24.30 -1.24
N GLN A 93 -12.02 -24.80 -0.03
CA GLN A 93 -13.25 -24.51 0.69
C GLN A 93 -13.35 -23.02 1.04
N THR A 94 -12.26 -22.42 1.49
CA THR A 94 -12.18 -21.00 1.83
C THR A 94 -12.41 -20.10 0.62
N VAL A 95 -11.72 -20.37 -0.49
CA VAL A 95 -11.89 -19.63 -1.75
C VAL A 95 -13.34 -19.77 -2.26
N ALA A 96 -13.94 -20.96 -2.12
CA ALA A 96 -15.33 -21.17 -2.49
C ALA A 96 -16.33 -20.40 -1.60
N GLU A 97 -16.04 -20.25 -0.31
CA GLU A 97 -16.83 -19.42 0.61
C GLU A 97 -16.75 -17.94 0.21
N LEU A 98 -15.55 -17.42 -0.04
CA LEU A 98 -15.32 -16.06 -0.54
C LEU A 98 -16.03 -15.84 -1.89
N ALA A 99 -15.84 -16.74 -2.85
CA ALA A 99 -16.42 -16.63 -4.19
C ALA A 99 -17.96 -16.51 -4.16
N LYS A 100 -18.65 -17.18 -3.22
CA LYS A 100 -20.11 -17.05 -3.05
C LYS A 100 -20.54 -15.64 -2.63
N ILE A 101 -19.71 -14.95 -1.84
CA ILE A 101 -19.97 -13.57 -1.39
C ILE A 101 -19.71 -12.60 -2.53
N LEU A 102 -18.58 -12.78 -3.24
CA LEU A 102 -18.18 -11.93 -4.36
C LEU A 102 -19.14 -12.05 -5.55
N ALA A 103 -19.64 -13.26 -5.85
CA ALA A 103 -20.59 -13.51 -6.93
C ALA A 103 -21.94 -12.78 -6.78
N ARG A 104 -22.26 -12.29 -5.57
CA ARG A 104 -23.46 -11.48 -5.32
C ARG A 104 -23.26 -10.01 -5.69
N GLN A 105 -22.02 -9.56 -5.87
CA GLN A 105 -21.72 -8.17 -6.23
C GLN A 105 -21.61 -8.08 -7.75
N THR A 106 -22.69 -7.64 -8.39
CA THR A 106 -22.78 -7.53 -9.86
C THR A 106 -22.08 -6.30 -10.42
N ASP A 107 -21.85 -5.30 -9.58
CA ASP A 107 -21.36 -3.97 -9.97
C ASP A 107 -19.87 -3.80 -9.60
N ALA A 108 -19.13 -4.90 -9.45
CA ALA A 108 -17.73 -4.92 -9.05
C ALA A 108 -16.84 -5.52 -10.14
N ASP A 109 -15.70 -4.88 -10.39
CA ASP A 109 -14.62 -5.42 -11.21
C ASP A 109 -13.61 -6.15 -10.32
N TRP A 110 -13.28 -7.39 -10.68
CA TRP A 110 -12.39 -8.25 -9.90
C TRP A 110 -11.01 -8.34 -10.53
N GLN A 111 -9.97 -8.16 -9.70
CA GLN A 111 -8.59 -8.41 -10.06
C GLN A 111 -8.00 -9.41 -9.06
N VAL A 112 -7.28 -10.41 -9.56
CA VAL A 112 -6.59 -11.42 -8.73
C VAL A 112 -5.10 -11.29 -8.96
N GLU A 113 -4.35 -11.09 -7.89
CA GLU A 113 -2.89 -11.00 -7.87
C GLU A 113 -2.31 -12.06 -6.93
N GLY A 114 -1.16 -12.61 -7.30
CA GLY A 114 -0.42 -13.58 -6.51
C GLY A 114 1.00 -13.10 -6.30
N HIS A 115 1.50 -13.20 -5.06
CA HIS A 115 2.86 -12.83 -4.68
C HIS A 115 3.64 -14.07 -4.26
N THR A 116 4.95 -14.06 -4.52
CA THR A 116 5.90 -15.03 -3.97
C THR A 116 6.98 -14.29 -3.19
N ASP A 117 7.70 -15.02 -2.36
CA ASP A 117 8.98 -14.53 -1.86
C ASP A 117 10.07 -14.64 -2.93
N ASP A 118 11.31 -14.36 -2.54
CA ASP A 118 12.50 -14.43 -3.38
C ASP A 118 13.20 -15.81 -3.31
N GLN A 119 12.61 -16.80 -2.65
CA GLN A 119 13.21 -18.12 -2.46
C GLN A 119 12.87 -19.04 -3.65
N PRO A 120 13.88 -19.55 -4.39
CA PRO A 120 13.63 -20.37 -5.55
C PRO A 120 13.09 -21.77 -5.18
N ILE A 121 12.07 -22.23 -5.89
CA ILE A 121 11.47 -23.57 -5.72
C ILE A 121 12.44 -24.68 -6.15
N ARG A 122 13.30 -24.42 -7.15
CA ARG A 122 14.40 -25.29 -7.58
C ARG A 122 15.62 -24.44 -7.91
N LYS A 123 16.81 -24.94 -7.57
CA LYS A 123 18.11 -24.40 -8.00
C LYS A 123 18.56 -25.04 -9.30
#